data_AF-A0A8S3B2N4-F1
#
_entry.id   AF-A0A8S3B2N4-F1
#
_cell.length_a   1.000
_cell.length_b   1.000
_cell.length_c   1.000
_cell.angle_alpha   90.00
_cell.angle_beta   90.00
_cell.angle_gamma   90.00
#
_symmetry.space_group_name_H-M   'P 1'
#
loop_
_entity.id
_entity.type
_entity.pdbx_description
1 polymer ?
#
loop_
_entity_poly.entity_id
_entity_poly.type
_entity_poly.pdbx_seq_one_letter_code
_entity_poly.pdbx_strand_id
1 'polypeptide(L)' 'DCKIVSCARDGQIRLAELHPDGSLSRTKKIAQHSASAHKLSIDNITGTDIFSCGEDGIVFH' A
#
# COMPACT_ATOMS: atom_id res chain seq x y z
N ASP A 1 -14.37 -2.73 8.05
CA ASP A 1 -13.14 -3.03 7.27
C ASP A 1 -11.93 -2.37 7.90
N CYS A 2 -11.01 -3.19 8.41
CA CYS A 2 -9.69 -2.73 8.82
C CYS A 2 -8.69 -3.11 7.74
N LYS A 3 -8.19 -2.11 7.03
CA LYS A 3 -7.24 -2.28 5.93
C LYS A 3 -5.96 -1.51 6.23
N ILE A 4 -4.82 -2.13 5.96
CA ILE A 4 -3.50 -1.50 6.12
C ILE A 4 -2.79 -1.61 4.78
N VAL A 5 -2.23 -0.48 4.33
CA VAL A 5 -1.35 -0.47 3.16
C VAL A 5 0.07 -0.29 3.63
N SER A 6 0.98 -1.06 3.06
CA SER A 6 2.41 -1.00 3.37
C SER A 6 3.25 -1.01 2.09
N CYS A 7 4.42 -0.40 2.19
CA CYS A 7 5.47 -0.44 1.17
C CYS A 7 6.80 -0.80 1.82
N ALA A 8 7.73 -1.34 1.03
CA ALA A 8 9.05 -1.72 1.52
C ALA A 8 10.13 -1.54 0.43
N ARG A 9 11.39 -1.84 0.81
CA ARG A 9 12.56 -1.70 -0.06
C ARG A 9 12.54 -2.62 -1.29
N ASP A 10 11.69 -3.63 -1.29
CA ASP A 10 11.47 -4.52 -2.44
C ASP A 10 10.50 -3.94 -3.49
N GLY A 11 10.10 -2.68 -3.33
CA GLY A 11 9.23 -1.95 -4.26
C GLY A 11 7.78 -2.41 -4.25
N GLN A 12 7.42 -3.41 -3.45
CA GLN A 12 6.06 -3.93 -3.41
C GLN A 12 5.14 -3.08 -2.54
N ILE A 13 3.95 -2.81 -3.07
CA ILE A 13 2.85 -2.22 -2.31
C ILE A 13 1.85 -3.32 -1.96
N ARG A 14 1.53 -3.46 -0.67
CA ARG A 14 0.71 -4.55 -0.14
C ARG A 14 -0.50 -4.00 0.61
N LEU A 15 -1.67 -4.56 0.32
CA LEU A 15 -2.89 -4.37 1.09
C LEU A 15 -3.07 -5.57 2.03
N ALA A 16 -3.11 -5.32 3.32
CA ALA A 16 -3.51 -6.27 4.33
C ALA A 16 -4.96 -5.98 4.76
N GLU A 17 -5.79 -7.00 4.77
CA GLU A 17 -7.16 -6.96 5.31
C GLU A 17 -7.17 -7.71 6.63
N LEU A 18 -7.73 -7.09 7.66
CA LEU A 18 -7.79 -7.63 9.01
C LEU A 18 -9.21 -8.01 9.38
N HIS A 19 -9.33 -9.06 10.18
CA HIS A 19 -10.55 -9.37 10.90
C HIS A 19 -10.82 -8.31 11.99
N PRO A 20 -12.06 -8.22 12.52
CA PRO A 20 -12.39 -7.27 13.58
C PRO A 20 -11.59 -7.44 14.88
N ASP A 21 -11.04 -8.63 15.12
CA ASP A 21 -10.16 -8.94 16.26
C ASP A 21 -8.69 -8.50 16.03
N GLY A 22 -8.40 -7.90 14.86
CA GLY A 22 -7.06 -7.47 14.47
C GLY A 22 -6.19 -8.57 13.85
N SER A 23 -6.67 -9.81 13.78
CA SER A 23 -5.94 -10.89 13.12
C SER A 23 -5.89 -10.69 11.60
N LEU A 24 -4.80 -11.14 10.97
CA LEU A 24 -4.63 -11.02 9.53
C LEU A 24 -5.61 -11.95 8.81
N SER A 25 -6.46 -11.38 7.96
CA SER A 25 -7.35 -12.17 7.10
C SER A 25 -6.65 -12.55 5.80
N ARG A 26 -6.14 -11.56 5.06
CA ARG A 26 -5.40 -11.78 3.82
C ARG A 26 -4.47 -10.64 3.48
N THR A 27 -3.49 -10.93 2.62
CA THR A 27 -2.62 -9.92 2.00
C THR A 27 -2.67 -10.03 0.49
N LYS A 28 -2.64 -8.89 -0.20
CA LYS A 28 -2.57 -8.81 -1.67
C LYS A 28 -1.52 -7.79 -2.09
N LYS A 29 -0.68 -8.14 -3.08
CA LYS A 29 0.16 -7.15 -3.78
C LYS A 29 -0.72 -6.33 -4.72
N ILE A 30 -0.68 -5.01 -4.58
CA ILE A 30 -1.50 -4.08 -5.36
C ILE A 30 -0.68 -3.24 -6.35
N ALA A 31 0.61 -3.04 -6.12
CA ALA A 31 1.52 -2.39 -7.06
C ALA A 31 2.97 -2.86 -6.86
N GLN A 32 3.84 -2.53 -7.83
CA GLN A 32 5.25 -2.89 -7.84
C GLN A 32 6.07 -1.77 -8.49
N HIS A 33 6.89 -1.09 -7.69
CA HIS A 33 7.97 -0.24 -8.16
C HIS A 33 9.15 -1.09 -8.66
N SER A 34 9.90 -0.57 -9.64
CA SER A 34 11.12 -1.24 -10.13
C SER A 34 12.32 -1.05 -9.21
N ALA A 35 12.22 -0.10 -8.26
CA ALA A 35 13.18 0.16 -7.19
C ALA A 35 12.45 0.29 -5.83
N SER A 36 13.16 0.73 -4.79
CA SER A 36 12.61 0.85 -3.44
C SER A 36 11.42 1.82 -3.37
N ALA A 37 10.34 1.43 -2.68
CA ALA A 37 9.17 2.28 -2.44
C ALA A 37 9.24 2.90 -1.04
N HIS A 38 9.01 4.22 -0.93
CA HIS A 38 9.32 4.98 0.29
C HIS A 38 8.14 5.72 0.91
N LYS A 39 7.15 6.13 0.12
CA LYS A 39 6.06 6.96 0.60
C LYS A 39 4.73 6.38 0.18
N LEU A 40 3.77 6.51 1.09
CA LEU A 40 2.36 6.23 0.87
C LEU A 40 1.57 7.47 1.26
N SER A 41 0.52 7.75 0.51
CA SER A 41 -0.51 8.71 0.86
C SER A 41 -1.87 8.09 0.56
N ILE A 42 -2.87 8.51 1.32
CA ILE A 42 -4.27 8.19 1.04
C ILE A 42 -4.99 9.48 0.66
N ASP A 43 -5.96 9.39 -0.24
CA ASP A 43 -6.86 10.52 -0.45
C ASP A 43 -7.68 10.78 0.81
N ASN A 44 -7.66 12.03 1.27
CA ASN A 44 -8.31 12.42 2.51
C ASN A 44 -9.82 12.67 2.32
N ILE A 45 -10.30 12.70 1.07
CA ILE A 45 -11.72 12.90 0.76
C ILE A 45 -12.43 11.55 0.68
N THR A 46 -11.93 10.61 -0.13
CA THR A 46 -12.55 9.29 -0.34
C THR A 46 -12.06 8.25 0.66
N GLY A 47 -10.81 8.34 1.11
CA GLY A 47 -10.17 7.32 1.94
C GLY A 47 -10.00 5.97 1.23
N THR A 48 -10.17 5.92 -0.09
CA THR A 48 -10.08 4.68 -0.87
C THR A 48 -8.90 4.68 -1.83
N ASP A 49 -8.50 5.86 -2.30
CA ASP A 49 -7.44 6.03 -3.28
C ASP A 49 -6.08 6.13 -2.57
N ILE A 50 -5.12 5.35 -3.05
CA ILE A 50 -3.80 5.22 -2.42
C ILE A 50 -2.73 5.60 -3.44
N PHE A 51 -1.86 6.51 -3.04
CA PHE A 51 -0.72 6.93 -3.84
C PHE A 51 0.55 6.31 -3.27
N SER A 52 1.43 5.82 -4.15
CA SER A 52 2.75 5.30 -3.77
C SER A 52 3.84 5.85 -4.68
N CYS A 53 5.02 6.10 -4.11
CA CYS A 53 6.19 6.50 -4.90
C CYS A 53 7.51 5.93 -4.35
N GLY A 54 8.48 5.79 -5.25
CA GLY A 54 9.77 5.15 -4.99
C GLY A 54 10.95 5.77 -5.72
N GLU A 55 12.10 5.12 -5.59
CA GLU A 55 13.37 5.49 -6.24
C GLU A 55 13.34 5.37 -7.77
N ASP A 56 12.32 4.69 -8.32
CA ASP A 56 12.11 4.56 -9.75
C ASP A 56 11.51 5.83 -10.39
N GLY A 57 11.17 6.85 -9.58
CA GLY A 57 10.63 8.11 -10.04
C GLY A 57 9.18 8.02 -10.54
N ILE A 58 8.49 6.91 -10.28
CA ILE A 58 7.10 6.69 -10.69
C ILE A 58 6.17 6.95 -9.49
N VAL A 59 4.96 7.42 -9.80
CA VAL A 59 3.84 7.47 -8.85
C VAL A 59 2.75 6.51 -9.33
N PHE A 60 2.34 5.56 -8.49
CA PHE A 60 1.17 4.72 -8.73
C PHE A 60 -0.04 5.20 -7.92
N HIS A 61 -1.24 4.94 -8.45
CA HIS A 61 -2.56 5.24 -7.89
C HIS A 61 -3.48 4.03 -8.07
#